data_AF-A0A1I4Z2P7-F1
#
_entry.id   AF-A0A1I4Z2P7-F1
#
_cell.length_a   1.000
_cell.length_b   1.000
_cell.length_c   1.000
_cell.angle_alpha   90.00
_cell.angle_beta   90.00
_cell.angle_gamma   90.00
#
_symmetry.space_group_name_H-M   'P 1'
#
loop_
_entity.id
_entity.type
_entity.pdbx_description
1 polymer ?
#
loop_
_entity_poly.entity_id
_entity_poly.type
_entity_poly.pdbx_seq_one_letter_code
_entity_poly.pdbx_strand_id
1 'polypeptide(L)'
;MPPSPAPLDPPPGTATEAAPQAVFLDLDNTIIAGSSALAFARTFARHGLIDRGTVARGAWAQLMLLFSGADASTMDTLRRQLTLICQGWEVERVRAIVAETLQEVIGPLVYPEAVRLIERHREHGAEIVLLSASGLEVVGPIAELVGIERFRATTMRIEDGRYAGEIEFYCYGDGKAEAARQIAAESGLDLGRCAAYTDSITDLPLLEVVGAPAVVNPDRELRAIARERGWPVLGFVRETSRRDRLFRLRDRVSDRFGPGRAHGGPGTGRDGAGERVARNPALLGAAATGGVLAAFAVGVAATRRSR
;
A
#
# COMPACT_ATOMS: atom_id res chain seq x y z
N MET A 1 43.36 4.70 0.14
CA MET A 1 41.90 4.84 0.26
C MET A 1 41.58 5.25 1.69
N PRO A 2 40.83 6.33 1.94
CA PRO A 2 40.31 6.58 3.28
C PRO A 2 39.25 5.51 3.62
N PRO A 3 39.14 5.06 4.88
CA PRO A 3 38.11 4.12 5.28
C PRO A 3 36.71 4.74 5.12
N SER A 4 35.76 3.91 4.68
CA SER A 4 34.35 4.21 4.55
C SER A 4 33.78 4.73 5.89
N PRO A 5 32.96 5.80 5.93
CA PRO A 5 32.32 6.21 7.16
C PRO A 5 31.34 5.11 7.60
N ALA A 6 31.49 4.66 8.85
CA ALA A 6 30.52 3.77 9.49
C ALA A 6 29.15 4.48 9.58
N PRO A 7 28.02 3.74 9.52
CA PRO A 7 26.72 4.32 9.78
C PRO A 7 26.71 4.95 11.17
N LEU A 8 26.36 6.24 11.24
CA LEU A 8 26.19 6.96 12.50
C LEU A 8 24.90 6.47 13.14
N ASP A 9 25.00 5.68 14.19
CA ASP A 9 23.89 5.47 15.11
C ASP A 9 23.44 6.84 15.67
N PRO A 10 22.14 7.09 15.78
CA PRO A 10 21.64 8.35 16.32
C PRO A 10 22.12 8.54 17.78
N PRO A 11 22.40 9.78 18.20
CA PRO A 11 22.99 10.06 19.51
C PRO A 11 22.04 9.66 20.66
N PRO A 12 22.58 9.15 21.78
CA PRO A 12 21.77 8.77 22.93
C PRO A 12 21.41 10.01 23.77
N GLY A 13 20.14 10.38 23.74
CA GLY A 13 19.45 11.29 24.66
C GLY A 13 17.98 11.28 24.30
N THR A 14 17.01 11.07 25.17
CA THR A 14 16.90 11.42 26.59
C THR A 14 15.87 10.49 27.28
N ALA A 15 16.17 10.03 28.50
CA ALA A 15 15.26 9.38 29.46
C ALA A 15 14.67 8.00 29.06
N THR A 16 14.88 7.02 29.94
CA THR A 16 14.10 5.80 30.27
C THR A 16 12.75 5.53 29.56
N GLU A 17 12.68 5.46 28.23
CA GLU A 17 11.47 4.97 27.55
C GLU A 17 11.59 3.47 27.33
N ALA A 18 10.87 2.71 28.16
CA ALA A 18 10.57 1.32 27.86
C ALA A 18 10.03 1.22 26.42
N ALA A 19 10.41 0.17 25.70
CA ALA A 19 9.92 -0.08 24.35
C ALA A 19 8.38 0.06 24.27
N PRO A 20 7.86 0.58 23.14
CA PRO A 20 6.44 0.82 23.02
C PRO A 20 5.65 -0.48 23.24
N GLN A 21 4.47 -0.37 23.85
CA GLN A 21 3.60 -1.53 24.05
C GLN A 21 3.07 -2.08 22.73
N ALA A 22 2.78 -1.18 21.78
CA ALA A 22 2.39 -1.52 20.43
C ALA A 22 2.90 -0.51 19.40
N VAL A 23 2.98 -0.96 18.15
CA VAL A 23 3.41 -0.17 17.01
C VAL A 23 2.37 -0.27 15.90
N PHE A 24 1.77 0.85 15.56
CA PHE A 24 0.83 0.99 14.45
C PHE A 24 1.57 1.39 13.17
N LEU A 25 1.51 0.56 12.14
CA LEU A 25 2.21 0.77 10.88
C LEU A 25 1.19 1.00 9.77
N ASP A 26 1.39 2.04 8.96
CA ASP A 26 0.78 2.10 7.64
C ASP A 26 1.44 1.11 6.66
N LEU A 27 0.74 0.79 5.58
CA LEU A 27 1.19 -0.12 4.53
C LEU A 27 1.88 0.60 3.37
N ASP A 28 1.12 1.43 2.64
CA ASP A 28 1.55 1.99 1.36
C ASP A 28 2.62 3.07 1.60
N ASN A 29 3.69 3.09 0.80
CA ASN A 29 4.91 3.91 1.01
C ASN A 29 5.63 3.80 2.38
N THR A 30 5.09 3.03 3.31
CA THR A 30 5.61 2.82 4.67
C THR A 30 6.26 1.44 4.80
N ILE A 31 5.51 0.35 4.61
CA ILE A 31 6.05 -1.02 4.56
C ILE A 31 6.44 -1.41 3.13
N ILE A 32 5.65 -1.00 2.14
CA ILE A 32 5.90 -1.29 0.73
C ILE A 32 6.14 0.00 -0.06
N ALA A 33 6.96 -0.09 -1.11
CA ALA A 33 7.19 1.02 -2.02
C ALA A 33 6.01 1.21 -2.97
N GLY A 34 5.34 2.36 -2.89
CA GLY A 34 4.17 2.69 -3.69
C GLY A 34 2.87 2.19 -3.07
N SER A 35 1.81 2.18 -3.88
CA SER A 35 0.48 1.74 -3.45
C SER A 35 0.20 0.28 -3.79
N SER A 36 -0.20 -0.49 -2.79
CA SER A 36 -0.67 -1.89 -2.93
C SER A 36 -1.84 -1.99 -3.91
N ALA A 37 -2.80 -1.06 -3.84
CA ALA A 37 -3.92 -1.01 -4.76
C ALA A 37 -3.49 -0.88 -6.22
N LEU A 38 -2.60 0.09 -6.49
CA LEU A 38 -2.07 0.29 -7.84
C LEU A 38 -1.21 -0.89 -8.31
N ALA A 39 -0.48 -1.54 -7.40
CA ALA A 39 0.34 -2.71 -7.71
C ALA A 39 -0.53 -3.87 -8.26
N PHE A 40 -1.70 -4.12 -7.66
CA PHE A 40 -2.61 -5.18 -8.11
C PHE A 40 -3.51 -4.80 -9.29
N ALA A 41 -3.54 -3.54 -9.72
CA ALA A 41 -4.40 -3.06 -10.82
C ALA A 41 -4.27 -3.86 -12.10
N ARG A 42 -3.02 -4.04 -12.52
CA ARG A 42 -2.71 -4.75 -13.75
C ARG A 42 -3.07 -6.22 -13.62
N THR A 43 -2.91 -6.81 -12.44
CA THR A 43 -3.25 -8.20 -12.17
C THR A 43 -4.77 -8.41 -12.23
N PHE A 44 -5.57 -7.59 -11.55
CA PHE A 44 -7.03 -7.68 -11.63
C PHE A 44 -7.56 -7.47 -13.04
N ALA A 45 -6.96 -6.55 -13.81
CA ALA A 45 -7.30 -6.37 -15.23
C ALA A 45 -6.96 -7.61 -16.07
N ARG A 46 -5.77 -8.21 -15.89
CA ARG A 46 -5.36 -9.43 -16.60
C ARG A 46 -6.26 -10.63 -16.29
N HIS A 47 -6.72 -10.73 -15.05
CA HIS A 47 -7.65 -11.79 -14.64
C HIS A 47 -9.12 -11.44 -14.93
N GLY A 48 -9.41 -10.36 -15.67
CA GLY A 48 -10.75 -10.03 -16.16
C GLY A 48 -11.72 -9.51 -15.11
N LEU A 49 -11.24 -9.09 -13.93
CA LEU A 49 -12.06 -8.38 -12.93
C LEU A 49 -12.26 -6.90 -13.32
N ILE A 50 -11.27 -6.31 -13.97
CA ILE A 50 -11.39 -4.96 -14.56
C ILE A 50 -11.58 -5.13 -16.07
N ASP A 51 -12.84 -5.18 -16.52
CA ASP A 51 -13.20 -5.24 -17.92
C ASP A 51 -13.38 -3.83 -18.54
N ARG A 52 -13.48 -3.74 -19.87
CA ARG A 52 -13.66 -2.45 -20.56
C ARG A 52 -14.95 -1.74 -20.14
N GLY A 53 -16.00 -2.47 -19.75
CA GLY A 53 -17.26 -1.91 -19.27
C GLY A 53 -17.13 -1.26 -17.89
N THR A 54 -16.36 -1.86 -16.99
CA THR A 54 -16.04 -1.32 -15.66
C THR A 54 -15.13 -0.09 -15.76
N VAL A 55 -14.15 -0.13 -16.66
CA VAL A 55 -13.32 1.06 -16.98
C VAL A 55 -14.18 2.18 -17.58
N ALA A 56 -15.13 1.86 -18.48
CA ALA A 56 -16.03 2.85 -19.05
C ALA A 56 -16.97 3.47 -18.00
N ARG A 57 -17.52 2.67 -17.08
CA ARG A 57 -18.31 3.17 -15.95
C ARG A 57 -17.49 4.07 -15.03
N GLY A 58 -16.26 3.67 -14.70
CA GLY A 58 -15.33 4.47 -13.90
C GLY A 58 -14.92 5.78 -14.59
N ALA A 59 -14.66 5.74 -15.90
CA ALA A 59 -14.34 6.92 -16.70
C ALA A 59 -15.54 7.87 -16.81
N TRP A 60 -16.76 7.34 -16.97
CA TRP A 60 -17.99 8.13 -16.94
C TRP A 60 -18.22 8.80 -15.59
N ALA A 61 -18.02 8.07 -14.49
CA ALA A 61 -18.08 8.62 -13.15
C ALA A 61 -17.04 9.73 -12.92
N GLN A 62 -15.80 9.51 -13.35
CA GLN A 62 -14.72 10.51 -13.29
C GLN A 62 -15.04 11.76 -14.12
N LEU A 63 -15.66 11.57 -15.29
CA LEU A 63 -16.13 12.67 -16.13
C LEU A 63 -17.21 13.48 -15.40
N MET A 64 -18.20 12.82 -14.80
CA MET A 64 -19.25 13.49 -14.00
C MET A 64 -18.66 14.24 -12.79
N LEU A 65 -17.59 13.73 -12.18
CA LEU A 65 -16.91 14.36 -11.05
C LEU A 65 -16.13 15.63 -11.43
N LEU A 66 -15.52 15.66 -12.62
CA LEU A 66 -14.89 16.87 -13.15
C LEU A 66 -15.93 17.99 -13.36
N PHE A 67 -17.19 17.63 -13.56
CA PHE A 67 -18.30 18.58 -13.64
C PHE A 67 -18.84 19.02 -12.27
N SER A 68 -18.52 18.34 -11.16
CA SER A 68 -19.14 18.59 -9.85
C SER A 68 -18.33 19.41 -8.84
N GLY A 69 -17.14 19.91 -9.20
CA GLY A 69 -16.33 20.78 -8.31
C GLY A 69 -15.72 20.05 -7.11
N ALA A 70 -14.70 20.63 -6.48
CA ALA A 70 -13.93 20.01 -5.39
C ALA A 70 -14.36 20.54 -4.01
N ASP A 71 -15.08 19.72 -3.26
CA ASP A 71 -15.46 19.93 -1.86
C ASP A 71 -15.45 18.58 -1.09
N ALA A 72 -15.66 18.56 0.23
CA ALA A 72 -15.69 17.32 1.03
C ALA A 72 -16.74 16.30 0.52
N SER A 73 -17.85 16.79 -0.04
CA SER A 73 -18.87 16.01 -0.74
C SER A 73 -18.32 15.30 -2.00
N THR A 74 -17.30 15.86 -2.64
CA THR A 74 -16.59 15.28 -3.78
C THR A 74 -15.74 14.10 -3.34
N MET A 75 -15.10 14.12 -2.17
CA MET A 75 -14.31 12.99 -1.69
C MET A 75 -15.19 11.80 -1.30
N ASP A 76 -16.35 12.07 -0.69
CA ASP A 76 -17.34 11.03 -0.38
C ASP A 76 -18.03 10.48 -1.64
N THR A 77 -18.25 11.34 -2.64
CA THR A 77 -18.74 10.91 -3.95
C THR A 77 -17.67 10.12 -4.71
N LEU A 78 -16.41 10.54 -4.71
CA LEU A 78 -15.27 9.80 -5.28
C LEU A 78 -15.15 8.42 -4.64
N ARG A 79 -15.26 8.33 -3.32
CA ARG A 79 -15.27 7.07 -2.56
C ARG A 79 -16.41 6.15 -2.99
N ARG A 80 -17.65 6.66 -3.07
CA ARG A 80 -18.80 5.91 -3.59
C ARG A 80 -18.60 5.46 -5.04
N GLN A 81 -18.00 6.29 -5.89
CA GLN A 81 -17.80 5.94 -7.29
C GLN A 81 -16.70 4.89 -7.50
N LEU A 82 -15.66 4.90 -6.66
CA LEU A 82 -14.61 3.87 -6.69
C LEU A 82 -15.11 2.49 -6.30
N THR A 83 -15.97 2.43 -5.30
CA THR A 83 -16.50 1.17 -4.78
C THR A 83 -17.42 0.49 -5.79
N LEU A 84 -18.07 1.26 -6.68
CA LEU A 84 -18.84 0.74 -7.82
C LEU A 84 -17.99 0.00 -8.87
N ILE A 85 -16.67 0.26 -8.93
CA ILE A 85 -15.76 -0.46 -9.84
C ILE A 85 -15.69 -1.95 -9.46
N CYS A 86 -15.69 -2.22 -8.15
CA CYS A 86 -15.56 -3.56 -7.60
C CYS A 86 -16.92 -4.24 -7.37
N GLN A 87 -18.02 -3.51 -7.52
CA GLN A 87 -19.36 -4.05 -7.33
C GLN A 87 -19.59 -5.29 -8.22
N GLY A 88 -20.08 -6.36 -7.60
CA GLY A 88 -20.36 -7.63 -8.25
C GLY A 88 -19.14 -8.55 -8.41
N TRP A 89 -17.92 -8.10 -8.05
CA TRP A 89 -16.76 -8.98 -8.04
C TRP A 89 -16.96 -10.09 -7.01
N GLU A 90 -16.64 -11.32 -7.42
CA GLU A 90 -16.64 -12.48 -6.52
C GLU A 90 -15.43 -12.41 -5.60
N VAL A 91 -15.68 -12.39 -4.29
CA VAL A 91 -14.64 -12.15 -3.29
C VAL A 91 -13.60 -13.27 -3.29
N GLU A 92 -14.03 -14.52 -3.45
CA GLU A 92 -13.13 -15.67 -3.55
C GLU A 92 -12.22 -15.60 -4.78
N ARG A 93 -12.72 -15.09 -5.91
CA ARG A 93 -11.88 -14.86 -7.09
C ARG A 93 -10.81 -13.82 -6.82
N VAL A 94 -11.15 -12.76 -6.09
CA VAL A 94 -10.20 -11.71 -5.73
C VAL A 94 -9.11 -12.26 -4.80
N ARG A 95 -9.50 -13.03 -3.78
CA ARG A 95 -8.58 -13.74 -2.87
C ARG A 95 -7.62 -14.64 -3.61
N ALA A 96 -8.14 -15.47 -4.51
CA ALA A 96 -7.34 -16.38 -5.30
C ALA A 96 -6.29 -15.61 -6.10
N ILE A 97 -6.68 -14.54 -6.80
CA ILE A 97 -5.75 -13.71 -7.58
C ILE A 97 -4.69 -13.05 -6.70
N VAL A 98 -5.08 -12.50 -5.55
CA VAL A 98 -4.11 -11.90 -4.61
C VAL A 98 -3.13 -12.96 -4.12
N ALA A 99 -3.62 -14.09 -3.61
CA ALA A 99 -2.79 -15.17 -3.08
C ALA A 99 -1.81 -15.72 -4.14
N GLU A 100 -2.29 -15.92 -5.38
CA GLU A 100 -1.46 -16.43 -6.48
C GLU A 100 -0.35 -15.48 -6.91
N THR A 101 -0.56 -14.17 -6.78
CA THR A 101 0.33 -13.16 -7.36
C THR A 101 1.04 -12.29 -6.33
N LEU A 102 0.74 -12.47 -5.04
CA LEU A 102 1.26 -11.67 -3.92
C LEU A 102 2.79 -11.55 -3.95
N GLN A 103 3.48 -12.68 -4.08
CA GLN A 103 4.96 -12.72 -4.06
C GLN A 103 5.56 -11.98 -5.25
N GLU A 104 4.96 -12.08 -6.43
CA GLU A 104 5.43 -11.39 -7.64
C GLU A 104 5.15 -9.89 -7.57
N VAL A 105 3.97 -9.51 -7.07
CA VAL A 105 3.48 -8.12 -7.07
C VAL A 105 4.03 -7.32 -5.90
N ILE A 106 3.98 -7.88 -4.69
CA ILE A 106 4.30 -7.17 -3.44
C ILE A 106 5.71 -7.47 -2.94
N GLY A 107 6.19 -8.71 -3.07
CA GLY A 107 7.53 -9.10 -2.57
C GLY A 107 8.64 -8.12 -2.98
N PRO A 108 8.75 -7.71 -4.26
CA PRO A 108 9.76 -6.75 -4.71
C PRO A 108 9.55 -5.30 -4.24
N LEU A 109 8.41 -4.98 -3.63
CA LEU A 109 8.06 -3.65 -3.13
C LEU A 109 8.33 -3.50 -1.63
N VAL A 110 8.41 -4.59 -0.87
CA VAL A 110 8.68 -4.53 0.58
C VAL A 110 10.01 -3.84 0.85
N TYR A 111 10.00 -2.83 1.73
CA TYR A 111 11.22 -2.16 2.18
C TYR A 111 11.98 -3.07 3.17
N PRO A 112 13.26 -3.40 2.91
CA PRO A 112 14.08 -4.14 3.87
C PRO A 112 14.19 -3.41 5.23
N GLU A 113 14.19 -2.09 5.22
CA GLU A 113 14.17 -1.24 6.41
C GLU A 113 12.89 -1.42 7.24
N ALA A 114 11.74 -1.58 6.58
CA ALA A 114 10.47 -1.80 7.27
C ALA A 114 10.47 -3.16 7.98
N VAL A 115 11.01 -4.21 7.33
CA VAL A 115 11.17 -5.54 7.96
C VAL A 115 12.05 -5.44 9.21
N ARG A 116 13.21 -4.79 9.11
CA ARG A 116 14.11 -4.58 10.26
C ARG A 116 13.46 -3.74 11.37
N LEU A 117 12.62 -2.76 11.01
CA LEU A 117 11.88 -1.95 11.98
C LEU A 117 10.87 -2.81 12.76
N ILE A 118 10.10 -3.63 12.03
CA ILE A 118 9.12 -4.57 12.61
C ILE A 118 9.81 -5.57 13.53
N GLU A 119 10.89 -6.21 13.07
CA GLU A 119 11.66 -7.18 13.84
C GLU A 119 12.19 -6.58 15.14
N ARG A 120 12.82 -5.41 15.06
CA ARG A 120 13.34 -4.71 16.24
C ARG A 120 12.23 -4.43 17.25
N HIS A 121 11.09 -3.87 16.84
CA HIS A 121 10.00 -3.60 17.78
C HIS A 121 9.45 -4.88 18.41
N ARG A 122 9.31 -5.95 17.62
CA ARG A 122 8.88 -7.27 18.10
C ARG A 122 9.86 -7.87 19.12
N GLU A 123 11.16 -7.77 18.87
CA GLU A 123 12.22 -8.24 19.79
C GLU A 123 12.18 -7.52 21.14
N HIS A 124 11.69 -6.27 21.15
CA HIS A 124 11.49 -5.50 22.37
C HIS A 124 10.11 -5.70 23.01
N GLY A 125 9.33 -6.68 22.53
CA GLY A 125 8.05 -7.07 23.11
C GLY A 125 6.86 -6.21 22.69
N ALA A 126 7.01 -5.36 21.67
CA ALA A 126 5.91 -4.56 21.15
C ALA A 126 4.95 -5.41 20.30
N GLU A 127 3.65 -5.21 20.49
CA GLU A 127 2.63 -5.72 19.57
C GLU A 127 2.71 -4.96 18.23
N ILE A 128 2.76 -5.66 17.11
CA ILE A 128 2.83 -5.03 15.78
C ILE A 128 1.46 -5.06 15.13
N VAL A 129 0.96 -3.88 14.72
CA VAL A 129 -0.37 -3.70 14.16
C VAL A 129 -0.29 -2.97 12.82
N LEU A 130 -0.84 -3.56 11.75
CA LEU A 130 -0.93 -2.92 10.44
C LEU A 130 -2.29 -2.21 10.27
N LEU A 131 -2.28 -0.93 9.90
CA LEU A 131 -3.47 -0.12 9.62
C LEU A 131 -3.40 0.41 8.19
N SER A 132 -4.33 0.02 7.31
CA SER A 132 -4.24 0.39 5.90
C SER A 132 -5.57 0.75 5.27
N ALA A 133 -5.59 1.82 4.46
CA ALA A 133 -6.74 2.20 3.65
C ALA A 133 -7.02 1.21 2.50
N SER A 134 -6.05 0.36 2.17
CA SER A 134 -6.26 -0.74 1.23
C SER A 134 -7.23 -1.77 1.79
N GLY A 135 -7.77 -2.58 0.89
CA GLY A 135 -8.80 -3.53 1.25
C GLY A 135 -8.24 -4.76 2.01
N LEU A 136 -9.05 -5.32 2.92
CA LEU A 136 -8.81 -6.56 3.64
C LEU A 136 -8.20 -7.74 2.82
N GLU A 137 -8.70 -8.17 1.65
CA GLU A 137 -8.06 -9.31 0.95
C GLU A 137 -6.68 -8.96 0.39
N VAL A 138 -6.33 -7.69 0.29
CA VAL A 138 -4.98 -7.28 -0.09
C VAL A 138 -4.11 -7.16 1.16
N VAL A 139 -4.61 -6.49 2.19
CA VAL A 139 -3.85 -6.20 3.42
C VAL A 139 -3.56 -7.46 4.21
N GLY A 140 -4.51 -8.39 4.34
CA GLY A 140 -4.32 -9.63 5.11
C GLY A 140 -3.15 -10.48 4.60
N PRO A 141 -3.11 -10.85 3.31
CA PRO A 141 -1.97 -11.58 2.75
C PRO A 141 -0.66 -10.81 2.83
N ILE A 142 -0.67 -9.47 2.71
CA ILE A 142 0.56 -8.67 2.89
C ILE A 142 1.01 -8.69 4.36
N ALA A 143 0.08 -8.60 5.32
CA ALA A 143 0.40 -8.70 6.74
C ALA A 143 1.06 -10.05 7.05
N GLU A 144 0.51 -11.15 6.53
CA GLU A 144 1.08 -12.49 6.64
C GLU A 144 2.49 -12.55 6.02
N LEU A 145 2.68 -11.98 4.83
CA LEU A 145 3.97 -11.91 4.14
C LEU A 145 5.07 -11.25 4.99
N VAL A 146 4.72 -10.21 5.77
CA VAL A 146 5.67 -9.50 6.64
C VAL A 146 5.62 -9.95 8.10
N GLY A 147 4.90 -11.03 8.40
CA GLY A 147 4.80 -11.62 9.73
C GLY A 147 4.05 -10.76 10.75
N ILE A 148 3.07 -9.97 10.31
CA ILE A 148 2.19 -9.17 11.18
C ILE A 148 0.87 -9.92 11.35
N GLU A 149 0.54 -10.27 12.60
CA GLU A 149 -0.67 -11.04 12.91
C GLU A 149 -1.91 -10.16 13.06
N ARG A 150 -1.76 -8.94 13.60
CA ARG A 150 -2.89 -8.03 13.81
C ARG A 150 -2.92 -6.93 12.78
N PHE A 151 -4.08 -6.74 12.17
CA PHE A 151 -4.29 -5.66 11.22
C PHE A 151 -5.74 -5.15 11.23
N ARG A 152 -5.91 -3.94 10.72
CA ARG A 152 -7.19 -3.36 10.31
C ARG A 152 -7.03 -2.77 8.91
N ALA A 153 -8.03 -3.02 8.08
CA ALA A 153 -8.04 -2.64 6.69
C ALA A 153 -9.42 -2.14 6.32
N THR A 154 -9.55 -1.52 5.15
CA THR A 154 -10.87 -1.16 4.63
C THR A 154 -11.66 -2.44 4.31
N THR A 155 -12.90 -2.53 4.80
CA THR A 155 -13.82 -3.64 4.53
C THR A 155 -14.97 -3.19 3.64
N MET A 156 -15.40 -4.08 2.76
CA MET A 156 -16.52 -3.86 1.84
C MET A 156 -17.72 -4.67 2.30
N ARG A 157 -18.92 -4.12 2.15
CA ARG A 157 -20.15 -4.88 2.31
C ARG A 157 -20.22 -5.99 1.27
N ILE A 158 -20.49 -7.21 1.72
CA ILE A 158 -20.56 -8.41 0.87
C ILE A 158 -21.99 -8.97 0.89
N GLU A 159 -22.51 -9.27 -0.29
CA GLU A 159 -23.79 -9.94 -0.49
C GLU A 159 -23.61 -11.10 -1.48
N ASP A 160 -24.12 -12.28 -1.13
CA ASP A 160 -24.03 -13.49 -1.96
C ASP A 160 -22.61 -13.79 -2.46
N GLY A 161 -21.60 -13.58 -1.60
CA GLY A 161 -20.19 -13.82 -1.92
C GLY A 161 -19.58 -12.79 -2.88
N ARG A 162 -20.24 -11.65 -3.11
CA ARG A 162 -19.80 -10.57 -4.02
C ARG A 162 -19.77 -9.22 -3.31
N TYR A 163 -18.92 -8.31 -3.76
CA TYR A 163 -18.94 -6.94 -3.24
C TYR A 163 -20.23 -6.23 -3.64
N ALA A 164 -20.92 -5.64 -2.66
CA ALA A 164 -22.13 -4.89 -2.89
C ALA A 164 -21.88 -3.47 -3.42
N GLY A 165 -20.63 -3.00 -3.40
CA GLY A 165 -20.24 -1.66 -3.85
C GLY A 165 -20.31 -0.61 -2.75
N GLU A 166 -20.35 -1.01 -1.48
CA GLU A 166 -20.38 -0.11 -0.32
C GLU A 166 -19.25 -0.46 0.66
N ILE A 167 -18.64 0.54 1.28
CA ILE A 167 -17.63 0.36 2.34
C ILE A 167 -18.36 0.20 3.67
N GLU A 168 -18.00 -0.84 4.42
CA GLU A 168 -18.50 -1.06 5.78
C GLU A 168 -17.60 -0.35 6.81
N PHE A 169 -16.29 -0.43 6.62
CA PHE A 169 -15.32 0.30 7.44
C PHE A 169 -14.20 0.87 6.56
N TYR A 170 -13.89 2.16 6.72
CA TYR A 170 -12.85 2.84 5.94
C TYR A 170 -11.63 3.17 6.82
N CYS A 171 -10.54 2.42 6.64
CA CYS A 171 -9.35 2.53 7.48
C CYS A 171 -8.39 3.63 6.96
N TYR A 172 -8.87 4.87 6.92
CA TYR A 172 -8.17 6.03 6.36
C TYR A 172 -8.35 7.26 7.24
N GLY A 173 -7.26 8.00 7.50
CA GLY A 173 -7.25 9.16 8.39
C GLY A 173 -7.85 8.87 9.75
N ASP A 174 -8.96 9.52 10.10
CA ASP A 174 -9.68 9.29 11.36
C ASP A 174 -10.04 7.82 11.59
N GLY A 175 -10.33 7.07 10.52
CA GLY A 175 -10.61 5.64 10.62
C GLY A 175 -9.41 4.83 11.14
N LYS A 176 -8.17 5.25 10.85
CA LYS A 176 -6.98 4.62 11.42
C LYS A 176 -6.81 4.99 12.90
N ALA A 177 -7.05 6.24 13.26
CA ALA A 177 -6.99 6.67 14.65
C ALA A 177 -8.03 5.93 15.51
N GLU A 178 -9.25 5.75 14.99
CA GLU A 178 -10.30 4.97 15.64
C GLU A 178 -9.92 3.50 15.76
N ALA A 179 -9.39 2.89 14.69
CA ALA A 179 -8.89 1.52 14.74
C ALA A 179 -7.79 1.33 15.80
N ALA A 180 -6.87 2.29 15.93
CA ALA A 180 -5.83 2.26 16.95
C ALA A 180 -6.42 2.34 18.36
N ARG A 181 -7.39 3.23 18.61
CA ARG A 181 -8.10 3.33 19.89
C ARG A 181 -8.85 2.05 20.24
N GLN A 182 -9.55 1.47 19.26
CA GLN A 182 -10.28 0.23 19.46
C GLN A 182 -9.33 -0.92 19.83
N ILE A 183 -8.23 -1.07 19.09
CA ILE A 183 -7.21 -2.10 19.38
C ILE A 183 -6.58 -1.88 20.76
N ALA A 184 -6.28 -0.63 21.11
CA ALA A 184 -5.75 -0.31 22.43
C ALA A 184 -6.74 -0.68 23.55
N ALA A 185 -8.03 -0.41 23.38
CA ALA A 185 -9.05 -0.83 24.32
C ALA A 185 -9.19 -2.36 24.42
N GLU A 186 -9.15 -3.07 23.29
CA GLU A 186 -9.23 -4.54 23.22
C GLU A 186 -8.02 -5.23 23.89
N SER A 187 -6.82 -4.66 23.75
CA SER A 187 -5.56 -5.22 24.30
C SER A 187 -5.14 -4.64 25.66
N GLY A 188 -5.85 -3.64 26.18
CA GLY A 188 -5.42 -2.91 27.38
C GLY A 188 -4.12 -2.12 27.20
N LEU A 189 -3.89 -1.58 26.00
CA LEU A 189 -2.71 -0.77 25.67
C LEU A 189 -2.94 0.70 26.06
N ASP A 190 -1.89 1.37 26.51
CA ASP A 190 -1.86 2.82 26.63
C ASP A 190 -1.32 3.41 25.32
N LEU A 191 -2.15 4.16 24.59
CA LEU A 191 -1.72 4.81 23.36
C LEU A 191 -0.57 5.80 23.58
N GLY A 192 -0.47 6.41 24.77
CA GLY A 192 0.67 7.24 25.16
C GLY A 192 1.98 6.47 25.28
N ARG A 193 1.94 5.13 25.27
CA ARG A 193 3.08 4.22 25.22
C ARG A 193 3.13 3.40 23.94
N CYS A 194 2.40 3.82 22.91
CA CYS A 194 2.43 3.22 21.58
C CYS A 194 3.20 4.10 20.60
N ALA A 195 3.67 3.50 19.51
CA ALA A 195 4.29 4.20 18.39
C ALA A 195 3.42 4.11 17.13
N ALA A 196 3.57 5.07 16.21
CA ALA A 196 2.95 5.00 14.89
C ALA A 196 3.90 5.45 13.79
N TYR A 197 3.79 4.82 12.61
CA TYR A 197 4.60 5.10 11.43
C TYR A 197 3.71 5.22 10.18
N THR A 198 3.82 6.35 9.46
CA THR A 198 3.07 6.63 8.23
C THR A 198 3.84 7.59 7.31
N ASP A 199 3.50 7.60 6.01
CA ASP A 199 4.02 8.54 5.02
C ASP A 199 3.10 9.74 4.75
N SER A 200 1.83 9.66 5.14
CA SER A 200 0.80 10.55 4.63
C SER A 200 0.23 11.50 5.69
N ILE A 201 0.07 12.77 5.31
CA ILE A 201 -0.63 13.79 6.10
C ILE A 201 -2.05 13.36 6.49
N THR A 202 -2.65 12.48 5.69
CA THR A 202 -4.00 11.97 5.93
C THR A 202 -4.10 11.21 7.26
N ASP A 203 -2.99 10.61 7.71
CA ASP A 203 -2.87 9.87 8.96
C ASP A 203 -2.40 10.75 10.14
N LEU A 204 -2.40 12.08 10.00
CA LEU A 204 -2.11 12.98 11.12
C LEU A 204 -2.96 12.66 12.38
N PRO A 205 -4.27 12.35 12.28
CA PRO A 205 -5.06 11.95 13.44
C PRO A 205 -4.51 10.71 14.16
N LEU A 206 -3.91 9.74 13.44
CA LEU A 206 -3.26 8.57 14.05
C LEU A 206 -1.98 8.98 14.79
N LEU A 207 -1.17 9.87 14.21
CA LEU A 207 0.05 10.36 14.84
C LEU A 207 -0.22 11.19 16.10
N GLU A 208 -1.37 11.86 16.15
CA GLU A 208 -1.76 12.70 17.28
C GLU A 208 -2.29 11.93 18.50
N VAL A 209 -2.63 10.64 18.34
CA VAL A 209 -3.17 9.83 19.45
C VAL A 209 -2.11 8.97 20.15
N VAL A 210 -0.95 8.77 19.53
CA VAL A 210 0.13 7.93 20.08
C VAL A 210 1.20 8.76 20.78
N GLY A 211 1.93 8.13 21.71
CA GLY A 211 3.03 8.78 22.42
C GLY A 211 4.32 8.94 21.58
N ALA A 212 4.58 7.99 20.67
CA ALA A 212 5.80 7.97 19.87
C ALA A 212 5.49 8.01 18.34
N PRO A 213 5.05 9.16 17.80
CA PRO A 213 4.83 9.32 16.37
C PRO A 213 6.16 9.41 15.60
N ALA A 214 6.23 8.73 14.46
CA ALA A 214 7.33 8.82 13.52
C ALA A 214 6.80 8.78 12.09
N VAL A 215 7.53 9.38 11.16
CA VAL A 215 7.09 9.46 9.75
C VAL A 215 8.10 8.80 8.82
N VAL A 216 7.61 8.06 7.83
CA VAL A 216 8.43 7.27 6.89
C VAL A 216 8.21 7.83 5.50
N ASN A 217 9.28 8.23 4.80
CA ASN A 217 9.17 8.78 3.44
C ASN A 217 8.08 9.86 3.26
N PRO A 218 7.91 10.82 4.21
CA PRO A 218 6.68 11.61 4.29
C PRO A 218 6.45 12.50 3.08
N ASP A 219 5.17 12.73 2.78
CA ASP A 219 4.75 13.79 1.86
C ASP A 219 5.22 15.17 2.33
N ARG A 220 5.07 16.18 1.47
CA ARG A 220 5.60 17.52 1.72
C ARG A 220 4.97 18.18 2.96
N GLU A 221 3.69 17.96 3.19
CA GLU A 221 2.94 18.60 4.28
C GLU A 221 3.28 17.91 5.61
N LEU A 222 3.21 16.59 5.65
CA LEU A 222 3.58 15.81 6.83
C LEU A 222 5.04 16.03 7.22
N ARG A 223 5.96 16.18 6.24
CA ARG A 223 7.36 16.52 6.51
C ARG A 223 7.53 17.87 7.19
N ALA A 224 6.71 18.86 6.86
CA ALA A 224 6.76 20.16 7.50
C ALA A 224 6.31 20.05 8.96
N ILE A 225 5.20 19.34 9.21
CA ILE A 225 4.68 19.08 10.57
C ILE A 225 5.69 18.29 11.41
N ALA A 226 6.28 17.24 10.85
CA ALA A 226 7.27 16.43 11.57
C ALA A 226 8.49 17.27 11.99
N ARG A 227 8.94 18.21 11.15
CA ARG A 227 10.02 19.15 11.52
C ARG A 227 9.61 20.13 12.59
N GLU A 228 8.40 20.67 12.51
CA GLU A 228 7.86 21.60 13.51
C GLU A 228 7.69 20.93 14.88
N ARG A 229 7.19 19.69 14.91
CA ARG A 229 6.92 18.92 16.12
C ARG A 229 8.10 18.08 16.61
N GLY A 230 9.22 18.09 15.89
CA GLY A 230 10.42 17.31 16.23
C GLY A 230 10.24 15.79 16.08
N TRP A 231 9.28 15.34 15.28
CA TRP A 231 9.04 13.91 15.05
C TRP A 231 10.15 13.29 14.19
N PRO A 232 10.59 12.05 14.50
CA PRO A 232 11.57 11.33 13.68
C PRO A 232 11.10 11.17 12.23
N VAL A 233 11.99 11.44 11.28
CA VAL A 233 11.76 11.23 9.84
C VAL A 233 12.68 10.12 9.33
N LEU A 234 12.09 8.99 8.96
CA LEU A 234 12.79 7.83 8.42
C LEU A 234 12.77 7.87 6.88
N GLY A 235 13.86 7.43 6.26
CA GLY A 235 13.98 7.27 4.81
C GLY A 235 14.23 5.82 4.46
N PHE A 236 13.26 5.19 3.79
CA PHE A 236 13.40 3.80 3.32
C PHE A 236 13.63 3.79 1.82
N VAL A 237 14.61 3.00 1.38
CA VAL A 237 15.01 2.94 -0.01
C VAL A 237 14.77 1.56 -0.55
N ARG A 238 14.02 1.47 -1.65
CA ARG A 238 13.90 0.23 -2.38
C ARG A 238 15.26 -0.10 -3.01
N GLU A 239 15.88 -1.21 -2.61
CA GLU A 239 17.05 -1.72 -3.29
C GLU A 239 16.70 -1.98 -4.75
N THR A 240 17.29 -1.20 -5.65
CA THR A 240 17.02 -1.40 -7.09
C THR A 240 17.63 -2.70 -7.55
N SER A 241 16.82 -3.55 -8.18
CA SER A 241 17.35 -4.66 -8.94
C SER A 241 18.32 -4.13 -10.00
N ARG A 242 19.31 -4.93 -10.43
CA ARG A 242 20.21 -4.55 -11.53
C ARG A 242 19.45 -4.11 -12.79
N ARG A 243 18.23 -4.63 -13.01
CA ARG A 243 17.36 -4.23 -14.12
C ARG A 243 16.94 -2.76 -14.02
N ASP A 244 16.59 -2.27 -12.83
CA ASP A 244 16.15 -0.88 -12.65
C ASP A 244 17.29 0.14 -12.83
N ARG A 245 18.53 -0.25 -12.50
CA ARG A 245 19.74 0.52 -12.82
C ARG A 245 20.03 0.54 -14.32
N LEU A 246 19.85 -0.59 -15.00
CA LEU A 246 20.00 -0.69 -16.46
C LEU A 246 18.93 0.11 -17.20
N PHE A 247 17.67 0.11 -16.74
CA PHE A 247 16.61 0.95 -17.31
C PHE A 247 16.91 2.44 -17.14
N ARG A 248 17.38 2.87 -15.95
CA ARG A 248 17.81 4.27 -15.75
C ARG A 248 19.02 4.66 -16.59
N LEU A 249 19.95 3.73 -16.82
CA LEU A 249 21.09 3.98 -17.71
C LEU A 249 20.63 4.08 -19.17
N ARG A 250 19.68 3.22 -19.59
CA ARG A 250 19.07 3.25 -20.91
C ARG A 250 18.32 4.55 -21.16
N ASP A 251 17.51 5.02 -20.22
CA ASP A 251 16.78 6.28 -20.37
C ASP A 251 17.73 7.49 -20.44
N ARG A 252 18.83 7.49 -19.66
CA ARG A 252 19.88 8.52 -19.77
C ARG A 252 20.65 8.49 -21.09
N VAL A 253 20.79 7.31 -21.70
CA VAL A 253 21.41 7.17 -23.03
C VAL A 253 20.41 7.54 -24.13
N SER A 254 19.12 7.22 -23.97
CA SER A 254 18.05 7.60 -24.89
C SER A 254 17.79 9.11 -24.92
N ASP A 255 17.91 9.80 -23.77
CA ASP A 255 17.86 11.27 -23.73
C ASP A 255 19.07 11.93 -24.40
N ARG A 256 20.21 11.23 -24.48
CA ARG A 256 21.42 11.73 -25.15
C ARG A 256 21.42 11.46 -26.66
N PHE A 257 20.57 10.56 -27.15
CA PHE A 257 20.47 10.16 -28.55
C PHE A 257 19.00 10.00 -28.97
N GLY A 258 18.29 11.13 -29.13
CA GLY A 258 16.97 11.18 -29.75
C GLY A 258 16.98 10.81 -31.25
N PRO A 259 15.84 10.43 -31.84
CA PRO A 259 15.78 9.46 -32.93
C PRO A 259 16.00 10.07 -34.32
N GLY A 260 16.98 9.55 -35.05
CA GLY A 260 17.05 9.63 -36.51
C GLY A 260 16.19 8.53 -37.16
N ARG A 261 15.31 8.93 -38.08
CA ARG A 261 14.43 8.05 -38.87
C ARG A 261 15.22 7.07 -39.76
N ALA A 262 14.77 5.82 -39.90
CA ALA A 262 14.09 5.28 -41.09
C ALA A 262 14.25 3.74 -41.29
N HIS A 263 13.11 3.08 -41.56
CA HIS A 263 12.81 2.04 -42.58
C HIS A 263 13.42 0.62 -42.53
N GLY A 264 12.54 -0.37 -42.74
CA GLY A 264 12.85 -1.69 -43.33
C GLY A 264 12.20 -2.89 -42.61
N GLY A 265 11.25 -3.58 -43.25
CA GLY A 265 10.55 -4.78 -42.75
C GLY A 265 11.33 -6.10 -42.94
N PRO A 266 10.64 -7.23 -43.22
CA PRO A 266 10.02 -8.14 -42.25
C PRO A 266 10.68 -9.54 -42.23
N GLY A 267 10.45 -10.34 -41.18
CA GLY A 267 11.03 -11.70 -41.11
C GLY A 267 10.44 -12.60 -40.02
N THR A 268 9.67 -13.57 -40.49
CA THR A 268 9.07 -14.78 -39.89
C THR A 268 9.93 -15.61 -38.93
N GLY A 269 9.33 -16.31 -37.95
CA GLY A 269 9.97 -17.47 -37.31
C GLY A 269 9.33 -18.03 -36.03
N ARG A 270 8.41 -19.01 -36.21
CA ARG A 270 8.18 -20.26 -35.45
C ARG A 270 8.19 -20.31 -33.90
N ASP A 271 7.01 -20.61 -33.36
CA ASP A 271 6.56 -21.84 -32.66
C ASP A 271 7.52 -22.70 -31.81
N GLY A 272 7.04 -23.05 -30.61
CA GLY A 272 7.48 -24.17 -29.76
C GLY A 272 7.21 -23.90 -28.27
N ALA A 273 6.01 -24.16 -27.75
CA ALA A 273 5.58 -25.42 -27.11
C ALA A 273 6.36 -25.78 -25.82
N GLY A 274 5.66 -25.92 -24.69
CA GLY A 274 6.29 -26.35 -23.44
C GLY A 274 5.41 -26.29 -22.19
N GLU A 275 4.27 -26.96 -22.26
CA GLU A 275 3.35 -27.30 -21.17
C GLU A 275 4.03 -27.93 -19.95
N ARG A 276 3.60 -27.57 -18.74
CA ARG A 276 3.58 -28.48 -17.59
C ARG A 276 2.63 -28.01 -16.49
N VAL A 277 1.44 -28.61 -16.51
CA VAL A 277 0.48 -28.66 -15.43
C VAL A 277 0.97 -29.65 -14.36
N ALA A 278 0.92 -29.25 -13.11
CA ALA A 278 0.79 -30.17 -11.98
C ALA A 278 -0.09 -29.50 -10.91
N ARG A 279 -1.37 -29.87 -10.91
CA ARG A 279 -2.27 -29.72 -9.75
C ARG A 279 -2.17 -31.01 -8.95
N ASN A 280 -2.14 -30.94 -7.62
CA ASN A 280 -3.14 -31.60 -6.76
C ASN A 280 -2.98 -31.19 -5.27
N PRO A 281 -3.92 -31.52 -4.37
CA PRO A 281 -4.73 -30.53 -3.66
C PRO A 281 -4.58 -30.69 -2.14
N ALA A 282 -5.48 -30.05 -1.39
CA ALA A 282 -5.97 -30.38 -0.04
C ALA A 282 -5.77 -29.24 0.98
N LEU A 283 -6.90 -28.61 1.38
CA LEU A 283 -7.44 -28.53 2.76
C LEU A 283 -6.73 -27.44 3.60
N LEU A 284 -7.35 -26.58 4.41
CA LEU A 284 -8.66 -26.46 5.04
C LEU A 284 -8.66 -25.07 5.74
N GLY A 285 -9.81 -24.39 5.92
CA GLY A 285 -10.00 -23.53 7.10
C GLY A 285 -10.46 -22.07 6.90
N ALA A 286 -11.78 -21.87 7.07
CA ALA A 286 -12.45 -20.77 7.78
C ALA A 286 -12.22 -19.29 7.39
N ALA A 287 -13.15 -18.80 6.55
CA ALA A 287 -13.97 -17.59 6.68
C ALA A 287 -13.50 -16.42 7.58
N ALA A 288 -13.07 -15.34 6.91
CA ALA A 288 -13.25 -13.95 7.33
C ALA A 288 -13.16 -13.04 6.09
N THR A 289 -14.30 -12.63 5.53
CA THR A 289 -14.54 -11.92 4.24
C THR A 289 -15.07 -10.53 4.55
N GLY A 290 -14.64 -9.40 3.99
CA GLY A 290 -13.71 -9.14 2.92
C GLY A 290 -13.70 -7.66 2.48
N GLY A 291 -12.65 -7.18 1.83
CA GLY A 291 -12.60 -5.87 1.17
C GLY A 291 -11.42 -5.76 0.21
N VAL A 292 -11.63 -5.44 -1.05
CA VAL A 292 -10.57 -5.11 -2.00
C VAL A 292 -10.90 -3.75 -2.58
N LEU A 293 -9.93 -2.83 -2.45
CA LEU A 293 -9.75 -1.64 -3.28
C LEU A 293 -10.66 -0.42 -3.05
N ALA A 294 -10.56 0.19 -1.87
CA ALA A 294 -10.83 1.63 -1.74
C ALA A 294 -9.69 2.53 -2.27
N ALA A 295 -8.51 1.98 -2.58
CA ALA A 295 -7.31 2.77 -2.93
C ALA A 295 -7.07 2.98 -4.44
N PHE A 296 -8.08 2.78 -5.31
CA PHE A 296 -7.93 3.02 -6.75
C PHE A 296 -8.05 4.50 -7.22
N ALA A 297 -8.57 5.46 -6.43
CA ALA A 297 -8.80 6.83 -6.94
C ALA A 297 -7.61 7.78 -6.90
N VAL A 298 -6.67 7.63 -5.97
CA VAL A 298 -5.74 8.76 -5.72
C VAL A 298 -4.58 8.80 -6.73
N GLY A 299 -4.34 7.70 -7.46
CA GLY A 299 -3.19 7.55 -8.36
C GLY A 299 -3.25 8.26 -9.72
N VAL A 300 -4.40 8.77 -10.17
CA VAL A 300 -4.54 9.34 -11.55
C VAL A 300 -4.56 10.88 -11.57
N ALA A 301 -4.55 11.57 -10.42
CA ALA A 301 -4.56 13.03 -10.37
C ALA A 301 -3.19 13.69 -10.09
N ALA A 302 -2.12 12.94 -9.76
CA ALA A 302 -0.84 13.52 -9.34
C ALA A 302 0.30 13.55 -10.40
N THR A 303 0.02 13.27 -11.68
CA THR A 303 1.03 13.36 -12.77
C THR A 303 0.75 14.45 -13.81
N ARG A 304 -0.08 15.45 -13.50
CA ARG A 304 -0.17 16.69 -14.29
C ARG A 304 -0.07 17.94 -13.43
N ARG A 305 1.12 18.17 -12.85
CA ARG A 305 1.66 19.51 -12.60
C ARG A 305 3.18 19.42 -12.40
N SER A 306 3.89 19.35 -13.52
CA SER A 306 5.28 19.81 -13.62
C SER A 306 5.54 20.23 -15.07
N ARG A 307 5.05 21.42 -15.40
CA ARG A 307 5.75 22.38 -16.25
C ARG A 307 5.73 23.70 -15.51
#